data_AF-A0A258H9A7-F1
#
_entry.id   AF-A0A258H9A7-F1
#
_cell.length_a   1.000
_cell.length_b   1.000
_cell.length_c   1.000
_cell.angle_alpha   90.00
_cell.angle_beta   90.00
_cell.angle_gamma   90.00
#
_symmetry.space_group_name_H-M   'P 1'
#
loop_
_entity.id
_entity.type
_entity.pdbx_description
1 polymer ?
#
loop_
_entity_poly.entity_id
_entity_poly.type
_entity_poly.pdbx_seq_one_letter_code
_entity_poly.pdbx_strand_id
1 'polypeptide(L)'
;LLHFAADQVRPQGLAAGGMAGIKLGAGARAVFFGAVDPTTAEVLTVSSSTQTIAGADPGRAKLSSFEQFPGKGRATGGVRCHAFLKGEDVLQLAWVGTDPLAVGADGSARTLPEGGAKRDASGTLLDSPLGSVGTPIA
;
A
#
# COMPACT_ATOMS: atom_id res chain seq x y z
N LEU A 1 0.25 -2.80 7.28
CA LEU A 1 0.07 -1.34 7.25
C LEU A 1 0.18 -0.77 8.66
N LEU A 2 0.91 0.31 8.86
CA LEU A 2 0.95 1.06 10.14
C LEU A 2 0.68 2.53 9.83
N HIS A 3 -0.13 3.19 10.66
CA HIS A 3 -0.26 4.63 10.67
C HIS A 3 -0.30 5.15 12.11
N PHE A 4 0.14 6.40 12.26
CA PHE A 4 0.23 7.15 13.50
C PHE A 4 0.30 8.65 13.14
N ALA A 5 -0.03 9.52 14.10
CA ALA A 5 0.04 10.97 13.91
C ALA A 5 1.48 11.44 13.68
N ALA A 6 1.66 12.43 12.79
CA ALA A 6 2.98 12.93 12.42
C ALA A 6 3.76 13.54 13.60
N ASP A 7 3.06 14.03 14.63
CA ASP A 7 3.64 14.57 15.86
C ASP A 7 4.45 13.54 16.69
N GLN A 8 4.24 12.24 16.43
CA GLN A 8 5.05 11.15 16.99
C GLN A 8 6.46 11.10 16.37
N VAL A 9 6.69 11.90 15.32
CA VAL A 9 7.98 12.09 14.66
C VAL A 9 8.51 13.49 14.96
N ARG A 10 9.43 13.59 15.92
CA ARG A 10 10.16 14.82 16.22
C ARG A 10 11.00 15.27 15.01
N PRO A 11 11.09 16.59 14.76
CA PRO A 11 12.04 17.15 13.81
C PRO A 11 13.47 16.74 14.15
N GLN A 12 14.23 16.36 13.13
CA GLN A 12 15.62 15.93 13.27
C GLN A 12 16.50 16.76 12.31
N GLY A 13 17.77 16.96 12.68
CA GLY A 13 18.75 17.60 11.79
C GLY A 13 19.06 16.75 10.57
N LEU A 14 19.61 17.38 9.51
CA LEU A 14 19.90 16.73 8.23
C LEU A 14 20.79 15.47 8.35
N ALA A 15 21.73 15.45 9.30
CA ALA A 15 22.65 14.34 9.52
C ALA A 15 22.07 13.20 10.39
N ALA A 16 20.82 13.29 10.83
CA ALA A 16 20.22 12.28 11.70
C ALA A 16 19.77 11.03 10.93
N GLY A 17 19.91 9.86 11.54
CA GLY A 17 19.42 8.58 10.99
C GLY A 17 17.90 8.37 11.05
N GLY A 18 17.14 9.41 11.41
CA GLY A 18 15.69 9.35 11.57
C GLY A 18 15.23 8.59 12.81
N MET A 19 13.95 8.19 12.80
CA MET A 19 13.33 7.40 13.87
C MET A 19 12.57 6.23 13.28
N ALA A 20 12.58 5.10 13.98
CA ALA A 20 11.88 3.89 13.51
C ALA A 20 10.37 4.16 13.31
N GLY A 21 9.88 3.93 12.10
CA GLY A 21 8.46 4.10 11.74
C GLY A 21 7.64 2.84 12.01
N ILE A 22 8.00 1.72 11.37
CA ILE A 22 7.32 0.42 11.46
C ILE A 22 8.35 -0.68 11.78
N LYS A 23 7.96 -1.66 12.59
CA LYS A 23 8.78 -2.86 12.82
C LYS A 23 8.48 -3.90 11.74
N LEU A 24 9.48 -4.20 10.91
CA LEU A 24 9.39 -5.19 9.84
C LEU A 24 9.87 -6.58 10.31
N GLY A 25 9.24 -7.62 9.77
CA GLY A 25 9.76 -8.99 9.88
C GLY A 25 10.98 -9.20 8.99
N ALA A 26 11.71 -10.30 9.19
CA ALA A 26 12.87 -10.63 8.36
C ALA A 26 12.47 -10.72 6.87
N GLY A 27 13.24 -10.08 5.99
CA GLY A 27 13.00 -10.05 4.55
C GLY A 27 11.85 -9.13 4.09
N ALA A 28 11.04 -8.58 5.01
CA ALA A 28 10.00 -7.64 4.66
C ALA A 28 10.57 -6.24 4.38
N ARG A 29 9.96 -5.52 3.44
CA ARG A 29 10.26 -4.13 3.10
C ARG A 29 8.99 -3.28 3.16
N ALA A 30 9.15 -1.99 3.48
CA ALA A 30 8.08 -1.03 3.28
C ALA A 30 7.97 -0.70 1.79
N VAL A 31 6.74 -0.68 1.26
CA VAL A 31 6.48 -0.45 -0.17
C VAL A 31 5.79 0.89 -0.44
N PHE A 32 5.33 1.59 0.61
CA PHE A 32 4.71 2.90 0.50
C PHE A 32 4.94 3.70 1.80
N PHE A 33 5.15 5.00 1.64
CA PHE A 33 5.14 6.00 2.71
C PHE A 33 4.34 7.20 2.22
N GLY A 34 3.52 7.78 3.09
CA GLY A 34 2.74 8.96 2.77
C GLY A 34 2.10 9.57 4.01
N ALA A 35 1.74 10.85 3.90
CA ALA A 35 0.86 11.54 4.83
C ALA A 35 -0.47 11.79 4.09
N VAL A 36 -1.58 11.48 4.74
CA VAL A 36 -2.90 11.55 4.14
C VAL A 36 -3.91 12.09 5.15
N ASP A 37 -5.00 12.66 4.65
CA ASP A 37 -6.20 12.87 5.45
C ASP A 37 -6.89 11.50 5.64
N PRO A 38 -7.04 11.01 6.88
CA PRO A 38 -7.60 9.69 7.13
C PRO A 38 -9.08 9.56 6.75
N THR A 39 -9.80 10.67 6.56
CA THR A 39 -11.25 10.69 6.29
C THR A 39 -11.58 10.50 4.81
N THR A 40 -10.64 10.81 3.92
CA THR A 40 -10.83 10.76 2.47
C THR A 40 -9.95 9.70 1.80
N ALA A 41 -8.92 9.22 2.49
CA ALA A 41 -7.97 8.29 1.90
C ALA A 41 -8.51 6.86 1.73
N GLU A 42 -8.01 6.22 0.69
CA GLU A 42 -8.17 4.80 0.43
C GLU A 42 -6.81 4.10 0.40
N VAL A 43 -6.81 2.80 0.66
CA VAL A 43 -5.63 1.94 0.68
C VAL A 43 -5.75 0.95 -0.46
N LEU A 44 -4.91 1.15 -1.48
CA LEU A 44 -4.69 0.19 -2.55
C LEU A 44 -3.56 -0.75 -2.15
N THR A 45 -3.81 -2.05 -2.30
CA THR A 45 -2.76 -3.09 -2.17
C THR A 45 -2.84 -4.03 -3.35
N VAL A 46 -1.68 -4.39 -3.90
CA VAL A 46 -1.55 -5.39 -4.95
C VAL A 46 -0.65 -6.53 -4.47
N SER A 47 -1.20 -7.74 -4.33
CA SER A 47 -0.43 -8.95 -4.03
C SER A 47 0.08 -9.61 -5.31
N SER A 48 1.19 -10.34 -5.17
CA SER A 48 1.79 -11.17 -6.22
C SER A 48 2.67 -12.26 -5.57
N SER A 49 3.44 -12.96 -6.38
CA SER A 49 4.40 -13.97 -6.00
C SER A 49 5.84 -13.48 -6.23
N THR A 50 6.76 -13.77 -5.33
CA THR A 50 8.20 -13.54 -5.56
C THR A 50 8.80 -14.49 -6.61
N GLN A 51 8.06 -15.52 -7.02
CA GLN A 51 8.50 -16.52 -8.00
C GLN A 51 8.11 -16.17 -9.44
N THR A 52 7.29 -15.14 -9.65
CA THR A 52 6.91 -14.68 -10.99
C THR A 52 7.94 -13.70 -11.54
N ILE A 53 8.02 -13.63 -12.87
CA ILE A 53 8.86 -12.64 -13.55
C ILE A 53 8.28 -11.25 -13.26
N ALA A 54 9.14 -10.31 -12.87
CA ALA A 54 8.73 -8.94 -12.57
C ALA A 54 7.99 -8.31 -13.76
N GLY A 55 6.78 -7.79 -13.50
CA GLY A 55 5.93 -7.18 -14.52
C GLY A 55 5.14 -8.16 -15.39
N ALA A 56 5.28 -9.48 -15.20
CA ALA A 56 4.48 -10.47 -15.93
C ALA A 56 3.19 -10.85 -15.18
N ASP A 57 3.16 -10.70 -13.85
CA ASP A 57 1.99 -10.99 -13.03
C ASP A 57 1.21 -9.70 -12.72
N PRO A 58 -0.02 -9.55 -13.24
CA PRO A 58 -0.91 -8.45 -12.85
C PRO A 58 -1.16 -8.42 -11.35
N GLY A 59 -1.16 -9.58 -10.69
CA GLY A 59 -1.45 -9.73 -9.28
C GLY A 59 -2.94 -9.56 -8.94
N ARG A 60 -3.22 -9.51 -7.64
CA ARG A 60 -4.56 -9.22 -7.11
C ARG A 60 -4.58 -7.91 -6.39
N ALA A 61 -5.53 -7.06 -6.75
CA ALA A 61 -5.68 -5.76 -6.15
C ALA A 61 -6.97 -5.68 -5.33
N LYS A 62 -6.94 -4.81 -4.33
CA LYS A 62 -8.16 -4.31 -3.67
C LYS A 62 -7.98 -2.88 -3.25
N LEU A 63 -9.12 -2.20 -3.16
CA LEU A 63 -9.22 -0.87 -2.60
C LEU A 63 -10.09 -0.91 -1.34
N SER A 64 -9.55 -0.40 -0.23
CA SER A 64 -10.22 -0.38 1.08
C SER A 64 -10.18 1.03 1.64
N SER A 65 -11.29 1.53 2.20
CA SER A 65 -11.28 2.78 2.96
C SER A 65 -10.21 2.75 4.06
N PHE A 66 -9.47 3.86 4.22
CA PHE A 66 -8.41 4.00 5.22
C PHE A 66 -8.94 3.86 6.67
N GLU A 67 -10.21 4.19 6.91
CA GLU A 67 -10.84 4.09 8.23
C GLU A 67 -10.90 2.65 8.76
N GLN A 68 -10.87 1.64 7.87
CA GLN A 68 -10.85 0.24 8.27
C GLN A 68 -9.54 -0.18 8.96
N PHE A 69 -8.51 0.66 8.90
CA PHE A 69 -7.20 0.41 9.44
C PHE A 69 -7.07 1.22 10.74
N PRO A 70 -7.30 0.66 11.93
CA PRO A 70 -7.01 1.32 13.20
C PRO A 70 -5.53 1.70 13.30
N GLY A 71 -5.30 2.89 13.86
CA GLY A 71 -3.95 3.37 14.18
C GLY A 71 -3.28 2.51 15.23
N LYS A 72 -1.94 2.50 15.22
CA LYS A 72 -1.13 1.86 16.25
C LYS A 72 0.04 2.77 16.61
N GLY A 73 0.71 2.46 17.72
CA GLY A 73 1.92 3.17 18.10
C GLY A 73 3.00 3.10 17.01
N ARG A 74 3.81 4.16 16.91
CA ARG A 74 5.03 4.17 16.10
C ARG A 74 5.95 3.00 16.50
N ALA A 75 6.71 2.49 15.54
CA ALA A 75 7.63 1.35 15.68
C ALA A 75 6.97 0.02 16.07
N THR A 76 5.67 -0.14 15.82
CA THR A 76 4.95 -1.41 15.98
C THR A 76 4.82 -2.15 14.64
N GLY A 77 4.29 -3.39 14.65
CA GLY A 77 4.12 -4.21 13.45
C GLY A 77 2.91 -3.86 12.56
N GLY A 78 2.11 -2.86 12.94
CA GLY A 78 0.91 -2.48 12.20
C GLY A 78 -0.21 -3.53 12.24
N VAL A 79 -1.11 -3.45 11.26
CA VAL A 79 -2.26 -4.34 11.04
C VAL A 79 -2.16 -5.01 9.68
N ARG A 80 -2.78 -6.19 9.55
CA ARG A 80 -2.93 -6.86 8.24
C ARG A 80 -3.70 -5.94 7.29
N CYS A 81 -3.22 -5.81 6.06
CA CYS A 81 -3.82 -4.97 5.02
C CYS A 81 -4.20 -5.73 3.75
N HIS A 82 -3.84 -7.01 3.68
CA HIS A 82 -4.12 -7.91 2.58
C HIS A 82 -4.01 -9.34 3.12
N ALA A 83 -4.90 -10.24 2.72
CA ALA A 83 -4.76 -11.66 2.99
C ALA A 83 -4.24 -12.37 1.73
N PHE A 84 -3.03 -12.91 1.78
CA PHE A 84 -2.47 -13.64 0.65
C PHE A 84 -3.20 -14.97 0.44
N LEU A 85 -3.46 -15.30 -0.81
CA LEU A 85 -3.95 -16.61 -1.21
C LEU A 85 -2.79 -17.55 -1.55
N LYS A 86 -3.14 -18.81 -1.85
CA LYS A 86 -2.15 -19.80 -2.28
C LYS A 86 -1.41 -19.30 -3.52
N GLY A 87 -0.09 -19.18 -3.42
CA GLY A 87 0.79 -18.69 -4.49
C GLY A 87 1.24 -17.24 -4.32
N GLU A 88 0.60 -16.48 -3.43
CA GLU A 88 0.96 -15.10 -3.11
C GLU A 88 1.80 -15.03 -1.82
N ASP A 89 2.83 -14.20 -1.83
CA ASP A 89 3.75 -14.05 -0.70
C ASP A 89 4.25 -12.60 -0.50
N VAL A 90 3.91 -11.68 -1.40
CA VAL A 90 4.40 -10.30 -1.36
C VAL A 90 3.33 -9.30 -1.78
N LEU A 91 3.40 -8.10 -1.20
CA LEU A 91 2.77 -6.92 -1.78
C LEU A 91 3.74 -6.32 -2.78
N GLN A 92 3.44 -6.42 -4.06
CA GLN A 92 4.27 -5.84 -5.11
C GLN A 92 4.13 -4.32 -5.20
N LEU A 93 2.92 -3.82 -4.91
CA LEU A 93 2.60 -2.40 -4.90
C LEU A 93 1.62 -2.10 -3.77
N ALA A 94 1.78 -0.94 -3.15
CA ALA A 94 0.76 -0.35 -2.30
C ALA A 94 0.73 1.16 -2.52
N TRP A 95 -0.42 1.76 -2.28
CA TRP A 95 -0.61 3.20 -2.35
C TRP A 95 -1.69 3.61 -1.36
N VAL A 96 -1.55 4.80 -0.76
CA VAL A 96 -2.57 5.37 0.12
C VAL A 96 -2.76 6.84 -0.21
N GLY A 97 -4.02 7.26 -0.37
CA GLY A 97 -4.40 8.63 -0.70
C GLY A 97 -5.82 8.72 -1.25
N THR A 98 -6.18 9.87 -1.78
CA THR A 98 -7.52 10.18 -2.32
C THR A 98 -7.59 9.93 -3.83
N ASP A 99 -8.72 9.45 -4.33
CA ASP A 99 -9.00 9.29 -5.76
C ASP A 99 -7.86 8.58 -6.53
N PRO A 100 -7.53 7.31 -6.19
CA PRO A 100 -6.41 6.61 -6.79
C PRO A 100 -6.61 6.42 -8.30
N LEU A 101 -5.60 6.82 -9.06
CA LEU A 101 -5.47 6.55 -10.49
C LEU A 101 -4.24 5.67 -10.74
N ALA A 102 -4.39 4.68 -11.60
CA ALA A 102 -3.32 3.75 -11.94
C ALA A 102 -2.96 3.81 -13.43
N VAL A 103 -1.66 3.65 -13.70
CA VAL A 103 -1.12 3.56 -15.06
C VAL A 103 -0.20 2.36 -15.17
N GLY A 104 -0.07 1.80 -16.38
CA GLY A 104 0.93 0.81 -16.73
C GLY A 104 2.33 1.41 -16.84
N ALA A 105 3.34 0.56 -17.00
CA ALA A 105 4.70 1.03 -17.31
C ALA A 105 4.80 1.76 -18.66
N ASP A 106 3.82 1.54 -19.53
CA ASP A 106 3.63 2.23 -20.82
C ASP A 106 2.90 3.59 -20.69
N GLY A 107 2.50 3.98 -19.47
CA GLY A 107 1.76 5.21 -19.19
C GLY A 107 0.27 5.15 -19.53
N SER A 108 -0.23 4.03 -20.06
CA SER A 108 -1.66 3.89 -20.36
C SER A 108 -2.47 3.60 -19.10
N ALA A 109 -3.71 4.09 -19.07
CA ALA A 109 -4.59 3.96 -17.91
C ALA A 109 -4.85 2.49 -17.56
N ARG A 110 -5.02 2.22 -16.26
CA ARG A 110 -5.36 0.91 -15.72
C ARG A 110 -6.61 1.03 -14.86
N THR A 111 -7.52 0.08 -15.01
CA THR A 111 -8.71 0.00 -14.18
C THR A 111 -8.35 -0.57 -12.81
N LEU A 112 -8.73 0.14 -11.76
CA LEU A 112 -8.64 -0.36 -10.39
C LEU A 112 -9.93 -1.10 -10.00
N PRO A 113 -9.86 -2.07 -9.07
CA PRO A 113 -11.06 -2.67 -8.49
C PRO A 113 -11.93 -1.62 -7.80
N GLU A 114 -13.22 -1.92 -7.70
CA GLU A 114 -14.14 -1.09 -6.91
C GLU A 114 -13.69 -0.99 -5.44
N GLY A 115 -13.99 0.17 -4.83
CA GLY A 115 -13.75 0.45 -3.43
C GLY A 115 -14.59 -0.42 -2.47
N GLY A 116 -14.32 -0.27 -1.18
CA GLY A 116 -15.13 -0.90 -0.13
C GLY A 116 -14.73 -2.34 0.24
N ALA A 117 -13.64 -2.88 -0.31
CA ALA A 117 -13.15 -4.18 0.11
C ALA A 117 -12.74 -4.17 1.60
N LYS A 118 -12.96 -5.28 2.31
CA LYS A 118 -12.48 -5.42 3.70
C LYS A 118 -10.96 -5.30 3.77
N ARG A 119 -10.45 -4.70 4.84
CA ARG A 119 -9.00 -4.57 5.10
C ARG A 119 -8.24 -5.90 4.98
N ASP A 120 -8.84 -7.00 5.42
CA ASP A 120 -8.25 -8.34 5.43
C ASP A 120 -8.69 -9.22 4.26
N ALA A 121 -9.28 -8.63 3.21
CA ALA A 121 -9.57 -9.34 1.96
C ALA A 121 -8.32 -9.53 1.09
N SER A 122 -8.43 -10.43 0.11
CA SER A 122 -7.40 -10.76 -0.88
C SER A 122 -7.56 -10.03 -2.23
N GLY A 123 -8.67 -9.31 -2.40
CA GLY A 123 -8.96 -8.60 -3.65
C GLY A 123 -9.29 -9.49 -4.85
N THR A 124 -9.33 -8.84 -6.01
CA THR A 124 -9.67 -9.40 -7.31
C THR A 124 -8.46 -9.39 -8.24
N LEU A 125 -8.46 -10.27 -9.23
CA LEU A 125 -7.41 -10.28 -10.26
C LEU A 125 -7.44 -8.97 -11.04
N LEU A 126 -6.27 -8.45 -11.36
CA LEU A 126 -6.11 -7.34 -12.30
C LEU A 126 -6.02 -7.86 -13.73
N ASP A 127 -6.56 -7.11 -14.68
CA ASP A 127 -6.48 -7.45 -16.11
C ASP A 127 -5.07 -7.22 -16.68
N SER A 128 -4.31 -6.31 -16.07
CA SER A 128 -2.94 -5.98 -16.50
C SER A 128 -2.11 -5.41 -15.35
N PRO A 129 -0.76 -5.51 -15.42
CA PRO A 129 0.13 -5.00 -14.38
C PRO A 129 0.03 -3.49 -14.23
N LEU A 130 0.12 -3.04 -12.97
CA LEU A 130 0.24 -1.62 -12.63
C LEU A 130 1.72 -1.21 -12.61
N GLY A 131 2.05 -0.09 -13.24
CA GLY A 131 3.37 0.53 -13.19
C GLY A 131 3.48 1.53 -12.04
N SER A 132 2.51 2.44 -11.92
CA SER A 132 2.44 3.42 -10.83
C SER A 132 1.01 3.80 -10.49
N VAL A 133 0.84 4.37 -9.30
CA VAL A 133 -0.44 4.84 -8.76
C VAL A 133 -0.22 6.22 -8.16
N GLY A 134 -1.18 7.12 -8.41
CA GLY A 134 -1.15 8.49 -7.92
C GLY A 134 -2.56 9.04 -7.76
N THR A 135 -2.62 10.35 -7.58
CA THR A 135 -3.86 11.13 -7.51
C THR A 135 -3.72 12.32 -8.47
N PRO A 136 -4.82 12.87 -9.02
CA PRO A 136 -4.76 14.10 -9.79
C PRO A 136 -4.05 15.21 -9.03
N ILE A 137 -3.14 15.92 -9.71
CA ILE A 137 -2.59 17.17 -9.20
C ILE A 137 -3.58 18.27 -9.59
N ALA A 138 -4.21 18.90 -8.60
CA ALA A 138 -5.05 20.08 -8.79
C ALA A 138 -4.20 21.31 -9.15
#